data_AF-A0A8T5KTZ1-F1
#
_entry.id   AF-A0A8T5KTZ1-F1
#
_cell.length_a   1.000
_cell.length_b   1.000
_cell.length_c   1.000
_cell.angle_alpha   90.00
_cell.angle_beta   90.00
_cell.angle_gamma   90.00
#
_symmetry.space_group_name_H-M   'P 1'
#
loop_
_entity.id
_entity.type
_entity.pdbx_description
1 polymer ?
#
loop_
_entity_poly.entity_id
_entity_poly.type
_entity_poly.pdbx_seq_one_letter_code
_entity_poly.pdbx_strand_id
1 'polypeptide(L)'
;KNQIKTIGDLAKFNQEKLRELIGEKKGILLHNRANGIDDDPVVGKDKQQLSNLKTLKEDTRDLEIIKPLLHDLALKLAERVKERRVKFKTVSVIVINPEIRTKTRSKTFEVPASDADMMESICLELLQEFLEENPDETIRRIGIGVANFLEKTGKPKKKQPDLRKFFG
;
A
#
# COMPACT_ATOMS: atom_id res chain seq x y z
N LYS A 1 -30.15 -8.71 -12.91
CA LYS A 1 -29.74 -7.78 -11.83
C LYS A 1 -29.85 -8.52 -10.51
N ASN A 2 -28.73 -8.85 -9.89
CA ASN A 2 -28.74 -9.59 -8.63
C ASN A 2 -29.05 -8.58 -7.52
N GLN A 3 -30.24 -8.65 -6.94
CA GLN A 3 -30.77 -7.63 -6.02
C GLN A 3 -30.19 -7.75 -4.60
N ILE A 4 -28.87 -7.81 -4.48
CA ILE A 4 -28.20 -7.77 -3.18
C ILE A 4 -28.03 -6.28 -2.81
N LYS A 5 -28.89 -5.77 -1.93
CA LYS A 5 -28.83 -4.37 -1.47
C LYS A 5 -28.45 -4.26 0.00
N THR A 6 -28.69 -5.32 0.76
CA THR A 6 -28.43 -5.38 2.19
C THR A 6 -27.58 -6.59 2.56
N ILE A 7 -27.02 -6.58 3.78
CA ILE A 7 -26.30 -7.73 4.32
C ILE A 7 -27.22 -8.94 4.49
N GLY A 8 -28.51 -8.74 4.80
CA GLY A 8 -29.49 -9.81 4.89
C GLY A 8 -29.81 -10.46 3.54
N ASP A 9 -29.79 -9.68 2.46
CA ASP A 9 -29.93 -10.23 1.09
C ASP A 9 -28.71 -11.09 0.73
N LEU A 10 -27.51 -10.63 1.10
CA LEU A 10 -26.26 -11.34 0.87
C LEU A 10 -26.20 -12.66 1.67
N ALA A 11 -26.67 -12.64 2.92
CA ALA A 11 -26.74 -13.81 3.79
C ALA A 11 -27.69 -14.91 3.26
N LYS A 12 -28.75 -14.50 2.56
CA LYS A 12 -29.75 -15.39 1.93
C LYS A 12 -29.42 -15.75 0.48
N PHE A 13 -28.41 -15.12 -0.11
CA PHE A 13 -28.07 -15.31 -1.51
C PHE A 13 -27.40 -16.68 -1.71
N ASN A 14 -27.69 -17.33 -2.83
CA ASN A 14 -27.10 -18.64 -3.13
C ASN A 14 -25.57 -18.53 -3.20
N GLN A 15 -24.88 -19.26 -2.32
CA GLN A 15 -23.43 -19.20 -2.15
C GLN A 15 -22.66 -19.63 -3.41
N GLU A 16 -23.12 -20.67 -4.14
CA GLU A 16 -22.51 -21.12 -5.39
C GLU A 16 -22.54 -20.01 -6.44
N LYS A 17 -23.70 -19.37 -6.63
CA LYS A 17 -23.84 -18.24 -7.55
C LYS A 17 -22.98 -17.05 -7.13
N LEU A 18 -22.82 -16.81 -5.82
CA LEU A 18 -21.94 -15.75 -5.34
C LEU A 18 -20.47 -16.05 -5.66
N ARG A 19 -20.03 -17.31 -5.49
CA ARG A 19 -18.69 -17.78 -5.84
C ARG A 19 -18.40 -17.61 -7.34
N GLU A 20 -19.37 -17.92 -8.20
CA GLU A 20 -19.24 -17.73 -9.65
C GLU A 20 -19.09 -16.25 -10.04
N LEU A 21 -19.80 -15.33 -9.37
CA LEU A 21 -19.83 -13.92 -9.74
C LEU A 21 -18.59 -13.13 -9.31
N ILE A 22 -18.06 -13.41 -8.12
CA ILE A 22 -17.00 -12.59 -7.50
C ILE A 22 -15.75 -13.40 -7.13
N GLY A 23 -15.75 -14.68 -7.48
CA GLY A 23 -14.67 -15.63 -7.25
C GLY A 23 -14.83 -16.42 -5.95
N GLU A 24 -14.38 -17.67 -6.01
CA GLU A 24 -14.45 -18.69 -4.96
C GLU A 24 -14.22 -18.15 -3.54
N LYS A 25 -13.02 -17.61 -3.30
CA LYS A 25 -12.58 -17.15 -1.98
C LYS A 25 -13.42 -15.98 -1.47
N LYS A 26 -13.74 -15.02 -2.34
CA LYS A 26 -14.50 -13.82 -1.96
C LYS A 26 -15.98 -14.15 -1.74
N GLY A 27 -16.54 -15.05 -2.53
CA GLY A 27 -17.92 -15.52 -2.39
C GLY A 27 -18.14 -16.20 -1.04
N ILE A 28 -17.28 -17.15 -0.68
CA ILE A 28 -17.35 -17.83 0.63
C ILE A 28 -17.18 -16.81 1.76
N LEU A 29 -16.15 -15.96 1.69
CA LEU A 29 -15.86 -14.98 2.73
C LEU A 29 -17.03 -14.01 2.99
N LEU A 30 -17.61 -13.45 1.92
CA LEU A 30 -18.70 -12.48 2.05
C LEU A 30 -19.99 -13.13 2.53
N HIS A 31 -20.29 -14.35 2.08
CA HIS A 31 -21.47 -15.09 2.54
C HIS A 31 -21.36 -15.44 4.03
N ASN A 32 -20.20 -15.91 4.49
CA ASN A 32 -19.96 -16.22 5.89
C ASN A 32 -20.07 -14.97 6.78
N ARG A 33 -19.43 -13.86 6.36
CA ARG A 33 -19.52 -12.58 7.08
C ARG A 33 -20.94 -12.03 7.14
N ALA A 34 -21.73 -12.18 6.07
CA ALA A 34 -23.13 -11.78 6.07
C ALA A 34 -23.97 -12.58 7.08
N ASN A 35 -23.56 -13.81 7.38
CA ASN A 35 -24.15 -14.68 8.40
C ASN A 35 -23.46 -14.57 9.78
N GLY A 36 -22.57 -13.59 9.98
CA GLY A 36 -21.86 -13.38 11.24
C GLY A 36 -20.79 -14.44 11.57
N ILE A 37 -20.37 -15.22 10.58
CA ILE A 37 -19.33 -16.26 10.72
C ILE A 37 -17.99 -15.63 10.29
N ASP A 38 -17.13 -15.34 11.27
CA ASP A 38 -15.75 -14.92 11.06
C ASP A 38 -14.85 -15.54 12.14
N ASP A 39 -14.23 -16.67 11.80
CA ASP A 39 -13.32 -17.41 12.68
C ASP A 39 -11.85 -16.96 12.49
N ASP A 40 -11.59 -15.87 11.75
CA ASP A 40 -10.22 -15.41 11.50
C ASP A 40 -9.55 -15.06 12.84
N PRO A 41 -8.39 -15.69 13.15
CA PRO A 41 -7.68 -15.36 14.37
C PRO A 41 -7.23 -13.90 14.33
N VAL A 42 -7.23 -13.25 15.50
CA VAL A 42 -6.63 -11.91 15.64
C VAL A 42 -5.11 -12.06 15.46
N VAL A 43 -4.62 -11.70 14.26
CA VAL A 43 -3.20 -11.76 13.92
C VAL A 43 -2.71 -10.37 13.57
N GLY A 44 -1.65 -9.91 14.24
CA GLY A 44 -0.89 -8.74 13.82
C GLY A 44 -0.23 -9.00 12.47
N LYS A 45 -0.69 -8.33 11.41
CA LYS A 45 -0.06 -8.40 10.09
C LYS A 45 1.07 -7.38 10.00
N ASP A 46 2.28 -7.84 9.69
CA ASP A 46 3.37 -6.96 9.33
C ASP A 46 2.99 -6.17 8.06
N LYS A 47 3.20 -4.84 8.07
CA LYS A 47 2.92 -4.04 6.87
C LYS A 47 3.87 -4.48 5.75
N GLN A 48 3.31 -4.99 4.67
CA GLN A 48 4.04 -5.45 3.48
C GLN A 48 4.68 -4.31 2.67
N GLN A 49 4.22 -3.09 2.90
CA GLN A 49 4.71 -1.88 2.24
C GLN A 49 4.70 -0.70 3.21
N LEU A 50 5.62 0.25 2.98
CA LEU A 50 5.61 1.57 3.60
C LEU A 50 5.52 2.63 2.52
N SER A 51 4.73 3.67 2.75
CA SER A 51 4.64 4.80 1.82
C SER A 51 4.32 6.09 2.56
N ASN A 52 4.67 7.20 1.92
CA ASN A 52 4.27 8.55 2.32
C ASN A 52 3.79 9.30 1.09
N LEU A 53 2.78 10.15 1.26
CA LEU A 53 2.22 10.98 0.20
C LEU A 53 2.06 12.42 0.70
N LYS A 54 2.18 13.38 -0.22
CA LYS A 54 2.00 14.81 0.03
C LYS A 54 1.09 15.39 -1.03
N THR A 55 0.18 16.26 -0.61
CA THR A 55 -0.67 17.04 -1.51
C THR A 55 0.10 18.27 -1.96
N LEU A 56 0.09 18.55 -3.26
CA LEU A 56 0.72 19.74 -3.83
C LEU A 56 -0.13 20.99 -3.55
N LYS A 57 0.51 22.16 -3.54
CA LYS A 57 -0.21 23.45 -3.38
C LYS A 57 -1.12 23.72 -4.58
N GLU A 58 -0.61 23.41 -5.75
CA GLU A 58 -1.30 23.50 -7.04
C GLU A 58 -0.99 22.27 -7.87
N ASP A 59 -1.84 22.02 -8.86
CA ASP A 59 -1.72 20.84 -9.72
C ASP A 59 -0.64 21.13 -10.76
N THR A 60 0.46 20.40 -10.71
CA THR A 60 1.66 20.73 -11.50
C THR A 60 2.37 19.49 -12.03
N ARG A 61 3.21 19.69 -13.04
CA ARG A 61 4.16 18.72 -13.59
C ARG A 61 5.60 19.19 -13.41
N ASP A 62 5.79 20.34 -12.79
CA ASP A 62 7.08 20.98 -12.62
C ASP A 62 7.95 20.19 -11.63
N LEU A 63 9.04 19.64 -12.15
CA LEU A 63 10.01 18.89 -11.38
C LEU A 63 10.74 19.76 -10.36
N GLU A 64 10.88 21.07 -10.58
CA GLU A 64 11.50 21.98 -9.60
C GLU A 64 10.63 22.11 -8.34
N ILE A 65 9.31 22.04 -8.49
CA ILE A 65 8.35 22.03 -7.37
C ILE A 65 8.29 20.65 -6.71
N ILE A 66 8.29 19.58 -7.51
CA ILE A 66 8.06 18.22 -7.01
C ILE A 66 9.31 17.61 -6.35
N LYS A 67 10.51 17.89 -6.87
CA LYS A 67 11.76 17.29 -6.39
C LYS A 67 12.03 17.56 -4.90
N PRO A 68 11.91 18.79 -4.37
CA PRO A 68 12.06 19.05 -2.93
C PRO A 68 11.06 18.27 -2.06
N LEU A 69 9.86 17.98 -2.60
CA LEU A 69 8.85 17.20 -1.89
C LEU A 69 9.20 15.72 -1.87
N LEU A 70 9.73 15.18 -2.98
CA LEU A 70 10.25 13.82 -3.03
C LEU A 70 11.41 13.62 -2.06
N HIS A 71 12.32 14.60 -1.96
CA HIS A 71 13.41 14.59 -0.99
C HIS A 71 12.90 14.49 0.47
N ASP A 72 11.98 15.37 0.87
CA ASP A 72 11.35 15.34 2.21
C ASP A 72 10.63 14.01 2.49
N LEU A 73 9.94 13.47 1.47
CA LEU A 73 9.28 12.18 1.59
C LEU A 73 10.29 11.03 1.77
N ALA A 74 11.39 11.05 1.02
CA ALA A 74 12.45 10.03 1.05
C ALA A 74 13.13 9.97 2.41
N LEU A 75 13.49 11.13 2.98
CA LEU A 75 14.03 11.21 4.34
C LEU A 75 13.09 10.59 5.38
N LYS A 76 11.81 10.99 5.37
CA LYS A 76 10.79 10.47 6.30
C LYS A 76 10.55 8.97 6.13
N LEU A 77 10.61 8.46 4.89
CA LEU A 77 10.41 7.04 4.64
C LEU A 77 11.64 6.22 5.05
N ALA A 78 12.84 6.74 4.81
CA ALA A 78 14.10 6.12 5.25
C ALA A 78 14.18 6.03 6.78
N GLU A 79 13.73 7.06 7.51
CA GLU A 79 13.61 7.01 8.99
C GLU A 79 12.72 5.84 9.43
N ARG A 80 11.54 5.69 8.83
CA ARG A 80 10.61 4.59 9.16
C ARG A 80 11.18 3.21 8.81
N VAL A 81 11.92 3.10 7.71
CA VAL A 81 12.63 1.87 7.34
C VAL A 81 13.69 1.53 8.40
N LYS A 82 14.44 2.55 8.86
CA LYS A 82 15.47 2.42 9.91
C LYS A 82 14.86 2.00 11.25
N GLU A 83 13.76 2.64 11.67
CA GLU A 83 13.02 2.29 12.89
C GLU A 83 12.56 0.83 12.89
N ARG A 84 12.10 0.35 11.73
CA ARG A 84 11.66 -1.04 11.53
C ARG A 84 12.81 -2.03 11.39
N ARG A 85 14.05 -1.54 11.27
CA ARG A 85 15.26 -2.36 11.07
C ARG A 85 15.15 -3.31 9.87
N VAL A 86 14.48 -2.85 8.82
CA VAL A 86 14.35 -3.58 7.56
C VAL A 86 15.19 -2.93 6.47
N LYS A 87 15.49 -3.69 5.41
CA LYS A 87 15.88 -3.17 4.10
C LYS A 87 14.74 -3.44 3.11
N PHE A 88 14.73 -2.79 1.95
CA PHE A 88 13.71 -2.98 0.92
C PHE A 88 14.35 -3.31 -0.43
N LYS A 89 13.59 -3.95 -1.31
CA LYS A 89 14.02 -4.23 -2.69
C LYS A 89 13.21 -3.51 -3.75
N THR A 90 12.08 -2.92 -3.38
CA THR A 90 11.22 -2.22 -4.32
C THR A 90 11.05 -0.79 -3.88
N VAL A 91 11.19 0.13 -4.82
CA VAL A 91 10.87 1.56 -4.67
C VAL A 91 9.77 1.90 -5.66
N SER A 92 8.83 2.74 -5.22
CA SER A 92 7.67 3.16 -6.01
C SER A 92 7.50 4.66 -5.95
N VAL A 93 7.13 5.28 -7.06
CA VAL A 93 6.54 6.63 -7.09
C VAL A 93 5.02 6.49 -7.30
N ILE A 94 4.26 7.22 -6.51
CA ILE A 94 2.79 7.19 -6.50
C ILE A 94 2.31 8.57 -6.93
N VAL A 95 1.61 8.63 -8.06
CA VAL A 95 1.03 9.86 -8.60
C VAL A 95 -0.48 9.78 -8.45
N ILE A 96 -1.08 10.82 -7.88
CA ILE A 96 -2.53 11.00 -7.85
C ILE A 96 -2.84 12.28 -8.62
N ASN A 97 -3.66 12.16 -9.66
CA ASN A 97 -4.07 13.29 -10.50
C ASN A 97 -5.25 14.08 -9.88
N PRO A 98 -5.68 15.20 -10.47
CA PRO A 98 -6.81 16.00 -9.96
C PRO A 98 -8.15 15.26 -9.94
N GLU A 99 -8.33 14.28 -10.83
CA GLU A 99 -9.49 13.37 -10.84
C GLU A 99 -9.39 12.26 -9.78
N ILE A 100 -8.41 12.32 -8.88
CA ILE A 100 -8.18 11.35 -7.79
C ILE A 100 -7.83 9.95 -8.32
N ARG A 101 -7.43 9.83 -9.59
CA ARG A 101 -6.91 8.57 -10.14
C ARG A 101 -5.49 8.36 -9.66
N THR A 102 -5.23 7.17 -9.12
CA THR A 102 -3.90 6.79 -8.63
C THR A 102 -3.18 5.97 -9.68
N LYS A 103 -1.97 6.40 -10.03
CA LYS A 103 -1.02 5.68 -10.87
C LYS A 103 0.26 5.43 -10.07
N THR A 104 0.93 4.31 -10.32
CA THR A 104 2.14 3.93 -9.58
C THR A 104 3.14 3.30 -10.54
N ARG A 105 4.38 3.80 -10.50
CA ARG A 105 5.53 3.21 -11.18
C ARG A 105 6.48 2.67 -10.10
N SER A 106 7.06 1.50 -10.33
CA SER A 106 7.89 0.83 -9.34
C SER A 106 9.07 0.14 -10.00
N LYS A 107 10.20 0.12 -9.30
CA LYS A 107 11.42 -0.57 -9.70
C LYS A 107 11.84 -1.52 -8.59
N THR A 108 12.19 -2.75 -8.95
CA THR A 108 12.66 -3.78 -8.01
C THR A 108 14.09 -4.15 -8.33
N PHE A 109 14.92 -4.28 -7.30
CA PHE A 109 16.35 -4.52 -7.39
C PHE A 109 16.74 -5.83 -6.71
N GLU A 110 17.83 -6.43 -7.17
CA GLU A 110 18.35 -7.67 -6.57
C GLU A 110 18.96 -7.42 -5.18
N VAL A 111 19.75 -6.34 -5.09
CA VAL A 111 20.43 -5.93 -3.86
C VAL A 111 19.51 -5.03 -3.03
N PRO A 112 19.27 -5.34 -1.75
CA PRO A 112 18.37 -4.56 -0.91
C PRO A 112 18.98 -3.21 -0.51
N ALA A 113 18.20 -2.16 -0.64
CA ALA A 113 18.55 -0.78 -0.31
C ALA A 113 17.99 -0.35 1.05
N SER A 114 18.54 0.74 1.59
CA SER A 114 18.07 1.35 2.84
C SER A 114 18.34 2.84 2.97
N ASP A 115 18.90 3.47 1.95
CA ASP A 115 19.31 4.87 1.96
C ASP A 115 18.27 5.77 1.27
N ALA A 116 18.20 7.02 1.74
CA ALA A 116 17.24 8.00 1.25
C ALA A 116 17.62 8.52 -0.14
N ASP A 117 18.91 8.71 -0.40
CA ASP A 117 19.41 9.29 -1.65
C ASP A 117 19.13 8.39 -2.85
N MET A 118 19.36 7.07 -2.73
CA MET A 118 18.98 6.10 -3.76
C MET A 118 17.46 6.09 -3.96
N MET A 119 16.67 6.14 -2.88
CA MET A 119 15.21 6.15 -2.97
C MET A 119 14.71 7.39 -3.74
N GLU A 120 15.24 8.58 -3.42
CA GLU A 120 14.93 9.81 -4.14
C GLU A 120 15.32 9.71 -5.61
N SER A 121 16.55 9.27 -5.90
CA SER A 121 17.06 9.16 -7.26
C SER A 121 16.19 8.23 -8.12
N ILE A 122 15.82 7.07 -7.60
CA ILE A 122 14.93 6.12 -8.29
C ILE A 122 13.53 6.72 -8.47
N CYS A 123 12.98 7.38 -7.44
CA CYS A 123 11.67 8.01 -7.55
C CYS A 123 11.65 9.13 -8.60
N LEU A 124 12.74 9.89 -8.74
CA LEU A 124 12.88 10.90 -9.78
C LEU A 124 12.95 10.29 -11.17
N GLU A 125 13.74 9.23 -11.36
CA GLU A 125 13.79 8.45 -12.62
C GLU A 125 12.39 7.98 -13.01
N LEU A 126 11.71 7.26 -12.11
CA LEU A 126 10.35 6.74 -12.34
C LEU A 126 9.31 7.84 -12.57
N LEU A 127 9.49 9.02 -11.95
CA LEU A 127 8.61 10.16 -12.17
C LEU A 127 8.83 10.77 -13.55
N GLN A 128 10.07 10.89 -14.01
CA GLN A 128 10.39 11.40 -15.35
C GLN A 128 9.79 10.48 -16.41
N GLU A 129 10.02 9.18 -16.33
CA GLU A 129 9.40 8.17 -17.21
C GLU A 129 7.87 8.31 -17.21
N PHE A 130 7.26 8.45 -16.03
CA PHE A 130 5.81 8.65 -15.93
C PHE A 130 5.35 9.91 -16.66
N LEU A 131 6.04 11.04 -16.49
CA LEU A 131 5.66 12.30 -17.11
C LEU A 131 5.83 12.25 -18.64
N GLU A 132 6.88 11.59 -19.14
CA GLU A 132 7.11 11.36 -20.57
C GLU A 132 6.01 10.51 -21.21
N GLU A 133 5.60 9.43 -20.54
CA GLU A 133 4.52 8.54 -21.01
C GLU A 133 3.12 9.19 -20.93
N ASN A 134 2.95 10.21 -20.11
CA ASN A 134 1.66 10.84 -19.83
C ASN A 134 1.78 12.38 -19.98
N PRO A 135 1.98 12.94 -21.19
CA PRO A 135 2.34 14.35 -21.39
C PRO A 135 1.31 15.35 -20.85
N ASP A 136 0.03 14.97 -20.81
CA ASP A 136 -1.08 15.88 -20.47
C ASP A 136 -1.48 15.83 -18.98
N GLU A 137 -0.83 15.00 -18.16
CA GLU A 137 -1.35 14.68 -16.82
C GLU A 137 -0.73 15.50 -15.70
N THR A 138 -1.49 16.36 -15.03
CA THR A 138 -0.99 17.09 -13.86
C THR A 138 -1.04 16.25 -12.59
N ILE A 139 -0.18 16.58 -11.62
CA ILE A 139 -0.06 15.88 -10.35
C ILE A 139 -0.75 16.71 -9.26
N ARG A 140 -1.69 16.10 -8.54
CA ARG A 140 -2.34 16.68 -7.34
C ARG A 140 -1.66 16.24 -6.06
N ARG A 141 -1.25 14.98 -6.01
CA ARG A 141 -0.51 14.39 -4.88
C ARG A 141 0.62 13.52 -5.41
N ILE A 142 1.77 13.63 -4.75
CA ILE A 142 2.94 12.82 -5.03
C ILE A 142 3.26 11.97 -3.81
N GLY A 143 3.73 10.76 -4.03
CA GLY A 143 4.12 9.86 -2.98
C GLY A 143 5.27 8.97 -3.38
N ILE A 144 5.88 8.37 -2.37
CA ILE A 144 6.89 7.36 -2.53
C ILE A 144 6.52 6.14 -1.68
N GLY A 145 6.97 4.96 -2.11
CA GLY A 145 6.74 3.72 -1.39
C GLY A 145 7.91 2.77 -1.47
N VAL A 146 8.03 1.90 -0.48
CA VAL A 146 8.98 0.78 -0.45
C VAL A 146 8.31 -0.52 -0.02
N ALA A 147 8.71 -1.61 -0.66
CA ALA A 147 8.19 -2.95 -0.43
C ALA A 147 9.28 -4.01 -0.56
N ASN A 148 8.89 -5.29 -0.46
CA ASN A 148 9.80 -6.44 -0.50
C ASN A 148 10.89 -6.32 0.57
N PHE A 149 10.43 -6.29 1.83
CA PHE A 149 11.30 -6.09 2.97
C PHE A 149 12.15 -7.33 3.28
N LEU A 150 13.40 -7.08 3.65
CA LEU A 150 14.28 -8.05 4.27
C LEU A 150 14.59 -7.59 5.70
N GLU A 151 14.31 -8.44 6.68
CA GLU A 151 14.68 -8.17 8.07
C GLU A 151 16.21 -8.16 8.20
N LYS A 152 16.77 -7.15 8.88
CA LYS A 152 18.15 -7.25 9.35
C LYS A 152 18.15 -8.33 10.42
N THR A 153 18.80 -9.45 10.14
CA THR A 153 18.92 -10.61 11.02
C THR A 153 19.15 -10.20 12.48
N GLY A 154 18.20 -10.54 13.37
CA GLY A 154 18.41 -10.46 14.82
C GLY A 154 17.25 -9.94 15.68
N LYS A 155 16.14 -10.69 15.79
CA LYS A 155 15.39 -11.07 17.03
C LYS A 155 13.91 -11.39 16.74
N PRO A 156 13.28 -12.30 17.51
CA PRO A 156 11.98 -12.86 17.21
C PRO A 156 10.85 -11.82 17.35
N LYS A 157 9.82 -11.99 16.52
CA LYS A 157 8.57 -11.22 16.53
C LYS A 157 8.04 -11.10 17.97
N LYS A 158 7.76 -9.87 18.43
CA LYS A 158 7.03 -9.66 19.69
C LYS A 158 5.67 -10.33 19.56
N LYS A 159 5.46 -11.45 20.26
CA LYS A 159 4.13 -12.05 20.44
C LYS A 159 3.25 -11.00 21.12
N GLN A 160 2.06 -10.76 20.58
CA GLN A 160 1.03 -10.02 21.29
C GLN A 160 0.79 -10.70 22.65
N PRO A 161 0.71 -9.94 23.75
CA PRO A 161 0.36 -10.52 25.04
C PRO A 161 -1.03 -11.15 24.94
N ASP A 162 -1.15 -12.37 25.44
CA ASP A 162 -2.41 -13.09 25.51
C ASP A 162 -3.37 -12.37 26.46
N LEU A 163 -4.33 -11.63 25.89
CA LEU A 163 -5.31 -10.85 26.62
C LEU A 163 -6.28 -11.72 27.44
N ARG A 164 -6.33 -13.04 27.20
CA ARG A 164 -7.13 -13.97 28.01
C ARG A 164 -6.64 -14.05 29.46
N LYS A 165 -5.42 -13.60 29.75
CA LYS A 165 -4.85 -13.53 31.09
C LYS A 165 -5.34 -12.35 31.94
N PHE A 166 -6.10 -11.41 31.35
CA PHE A 166 -6.58 -10.21 32.04
C PHE A 166 -8.04 -10.28 32.50
N PHE A 167 -8.80 -11.27 32.01
CA PHE A 167 -10.22 -11.45 32.33
C PHE A 167 -10.49 -12.73 33.13
N GLY A 168 -9.50 -13.17 33.93
CA GLY A 168 -9.65 -14.27 34.89
C GLY A 168 -10.46 -13.87 36.11
#